data_AF-A0A915D1K0-F1
#
_entry.id   AF-A0A915D1K0-F1
#
_cell.length_a   1.000
_cell.length_b   1.000
_cell.length_c   1.000
_cell.angle_alpha   90.00
_cell.angle_beta   90.00
_cell.angle_gamma   90.00
#
_symmetry.space_group_name_H-M   'P 1'
#
loop_
_entity.id
_entity.type
_entity.pdbx_description
1 polymer ?
#
loop_
_entity_poly.entity_id
_entity_poly.type
_entity_poly.pdbx_seq_one_letter_code
_entity_poly.pdbx_strand_id
1 'polypeptide(L)'
;MINDVLPIEVLGSIFSQLDSPTRLSAMLTCKSWLSMLSSEVPTIKHLHVDLDSLSCNGRIVYKEHDTCTSICQCVEHKLEQGIFLREIFQLFGDRLDSLIVEDSLLYKCGEIVNDYVMLVILRECSNYLRSLQFNFVDMGSVKLWTLAILARFVHYRQFILIAVVSQMM
;
A
#
# COMPACT_ATOMS: atom_id res chain seq x y z
N MET A 1 -3.50 28.80 -21.86
CA MET A 1 -3.51 27.35 -22.11
C MET A 1 -4.81 26.84 -21.58
N ILE A 2 -5.72 26.45 -22.47
CA ILE A 2 -7.06 25.99 -22.12
C ILE A 2 -6.89 24.60 -21.49
N ASN A 3 -7.18 24.47 -20.20
CA ASN A 3 -7.36 23.15 -19.59
C ASN A 3 -8.66 22.60 -20.16
N ASP A 4 -8.56 21.83 -21.25
CA ASP A 4 -9.67 21.03 -21.79
C ASP A 4 -9.95 19.89 -20.81
N VAL A 5 -10.61 20.22 -19.69
CA VAL A 5 -11.13 19.25 -18.74
C VAL A 5 -12.28 18.53 -19.43
N LEU A 6 -12.07 17.26 -19.77
CA LEU A 6 -13.13 16.40 -20.29
C LEU A 6 -14.36 16.46 -19.36
N PRO A 7 -15.57 16.61 -19.92
CA PRO A 7 -16.80 16.59 -19.12
C PRO A 7 -16.91 15.31 -18.29
N ILE A 8 -17.53 15.41 -17.12
CA ILE A 8 -17.62 14.31 -16.14
C ILE A 8 -18.36 13.09 -16.73
N GLU A 9 -19.31 13.34 -17.64
CA GLU A 9 -20.09 12.32 -18.35
C GLU A 9 -19.21 11.54 -19.33
N VAL A 10 -18.28 12.22 -20.01
CA VAL A 10 -17.34 11.58 -20.95
C VAL A 10 -16.34 10.73 -20.16
N LEU A 11 -15.82 11.25 -19.06
CA LEU A 11 -14.94 10.50 -18.15
C LEU A 11 -15.66 9.29 -17.57
N GLY A 12 -16.91 9.43 -17.13
CA GLY A 12 -17.73 8.31 -16.65
C GLY A 12 -17.92 7.23 -17.71
N SER A 13 -18.17 7.62 -18.96
CA SER A 13 -18.25 6.68 -20.08
C SER A 13 -16.92 5.95 -20.31
N ILE A 14 -15.79 6.65 -20.28
CA ILE A 14 -14.46 6.03 -20.41
C ILE A 14 -14.21 5.03 -19.26
N PHE A 15 -14.44 5.42 -18.02
CA PHE A 15 -14.19 4.55 -16.87
C PHE A 15 -15.10 3.33 -16.83
N SER A 16 -16.33 3.42 -17.35
CA SER A 16 -17.25 2.29 -17.47
C SER A 16 -16.72 1.17 -18.38
N GLN A 17 -15.83 1.51 -19.33
CA GLN A 17 -15.20 0.55 -20.25
C GLN A 17 -13.94 -0.10 -19.67
N LEU A 18 -13.40 0.42 -18.56
CA LEU A 18 -12.22 -0.14 -17.92
C LEU A 18 -12.60 -1.36 -17.08
N ASP A 19 -11.74 -2.38 -17.10
CA ASP A 19 -11.80 -3.49 -16.14
C ASP A 19 -11.46 -3.00 -14.72
N SER A 20 -11.83 -3.78 -13.70
CA SER A 20 -11.64 -3.38 -12.30
C SER A 20 -10.18 -3.01 -11.94
N PRO A 21 -9.15 -3.76 -12.37
CA PRO A 21 -7.76 -3.38 -12.12
C PRO A 21 -7.36 -2.03 -12.72
N THR A 22 -7.71 -1.78 -13.99
CA THR A 22 -7.35 -0.52 -14.65
C THR A 22 -8.14 0.64 -14.07
N ARG A 23 -9.40 0.41 -13.69
CA ARG A 23 -10.22 1.41 -13.01
C ARG A 23 -9.61 1.80 -11.67
N LEU A 24 -9.24 0.84 -10.82
CA LEU A 24 -8.57 1.10 -9.54
C LEU A 24 -7.27 1.90 -9.73
N SER A 25 -6.49 1.56 -10.77
CA SER A 25 -5.27 2.30 -11.12
C SER A 25 -5.60 3.73 -11.54
N ALA A 26 -6.65 3.94 -12.36
CA ALA A 26 -7.10 5.26 -12.77
C ALA A 26 -7.55 6.11 -11.57
N MET A 27 -8.24 5.53 -10.58
CA MET A 27 -8.67 6.23 -9.36
C MET A 27 -7.50 6.89 -8.63
N LEU A 28 -6.35 6.21 -8.57
CA LEU A 28 -5.18 6.67 -7.83
C LEU A 28 -4.32 7.69 -8.60
N THR A 29 -4.68 8.04 -9.84
CA THR A 29 -3.93 9.03 -10.63
C THR A 29 -4.19 10.47 -10.19
N CYS A 30 -5.42 10.80 -9.80
CA CYS A 30 -5.77 12.13 -9.32
C CYS A 30 -7.01 12.12 -8.44
N LYS A 31 -7.10 13.11 -7.54
CA LYS A 31 -8.22 13.25 -6.58
C LYS A 31 -9.58 13.41 -7.25
N SER A 32 -9.63 14.01 -8.43
CA SER A 32 -10.86 14.18 -9.20
C SER A 32 -11.43 12.80 -9.60
N TRP A 33 -10.59 11.94 -10.17
CA TRP A 33 -11.01 10.60 -10.60
C TRP A 33 -11.30 9.69 -9.41
N LEU A 34 -10.51 9.80 -8.34
CA LEU A 34 -10.79 9.12 -7.08
C LEU A 34 -12.21 9.43 -6.56
N SER A 35 -12.57 10.71 -6.50
CA SER A 35 -13.89 11.17 -6.06
C SER A 35 -15.01 10.57 -6.93
N MET A 36 -14.85 10.65 -8.25
CA MET A 36 -15.82 10.15 -9.22
C MET A 36 -16.08 8.65 -9.13
N LEU A 37 -15.03 7.86 -8.85
CA LEU A 37 -15.06 6.40 -8.91
C LEU A 37 -15.14 5.76 -7.52
N SER A 38 -15.17 6.56 -6.45
CA SER A 38 -15.16 6.09 -5.05
C SER A 38 -16.30 5.12 -4.70
N SER A 39 -17.45 5.24 -5.36
CA SER A 39 -18.59 4.33 -5.18
C SER A 39 -18.39 2.94 -5.79
N GLU A 40 -17.44 2.80 -6.71
CA GLU A 40 -17.18 1.56 -7.47
C GLU A 40 -15.97 0.78 -6.95
N VAL A 41 -15.42 1.19 -5.80
CA VAL A 41 -14.24 0.55 -5.21
C VAL A 41 -14.58 -0.88 -4.81
N PRO A 42 -13.90 -1.88 -5.41
CA PRO A 42 -14.13 -3.27 -5.05
C PRO A 42 -13.85 -3.50 -3.56
N THR A 43 -14.56 -4.46 -2.98
CA THR A 43 -14.34 -4.82 -1.57
C THR A 43 -13.06 -5.63 -1.46
N ILE A 44 -11.97 -4.93 -1.11
CA ILE A 44 -10.65 -5.52 -0.91
C ILE A 44 -10.48 -5.85 0.58
N LYS A 45 -10.15 -7.12 0.85
CA LYS A 45 -9.94 -7.62 2.21
C LYS A 45 -8.47 -7.90 2.50
N HIS A 46 -7.68 -8.15 1.46
CA HIS A 46 -6.29 -8.53 1.59
C HIS A 46 -5.43 -7.57 0.77
N LEU A 47 -4.47 -6.93 1.43
CA LEU A 47 -3.49 -6.06 0.80
C LEU A 47 -2.09 -6.64 1.02
N HIS A 48 -1.36 -6.78 -0.06
CA HIS A 48 0.06 -7.09 -0.07
C HIS A 48 0.82 -5.82 -0.50
N VAL A 49 1.70 -5.31 0.36
CA VAL A 49 2.62 -4.21 0.08
C VAL A 49 4.00 -4.81 -0.15
N ASP A 50 4.45 -4.78 -1.40
CA ASP A 50 5.79 -5.17 -1.81
C ASP A 50 6.70 -3.93 -1.81
N LEU A 51 7.78 -3.99 -1.04
CA LEU A 51 8.80 -2.96 -1.00
C LEU A 51 9.84 -3.27 -2.08
N ASP A 52 9.61 -2.72 -3.25
CA ASP A 52 10.52 -2.79 -4.40
C ASP A 52 11.61 -1.71 -4.23
N SER A 53 12.79 -1.91 -4.80
CA SER A 53 13.85 -0.91 -4.90
C SER A 53 14.32 -0.73 -6.34
N LEU A 54 13.78 -1.53 -7.27
CA LEU A 54 14.14 -1.52 -8.68
C LEU A 54 13.30 -0.54 -9.50
N SER A 55 12.09 -0.19 -9.04
CA SER A 55 11.22 0.74 -9.76
C SER A 55 10.77 1.91 -8.88
N CYS A 56 11.05 3.15 -9.29
CA CYS A 56 10.60 4.37 -8.60
C CYS A 56 9.11 4.70 -8.82
N ASN A 57 8.32 3.74 -9.32
CA ASN A 57 6.91 3.94 -9.63
C ASN A 57 6.06 3.09 -8.70
N GLY A 58 5.12 3.73 -7.98
CA GLY A 58 4.08 3.02 -7.26
C GLY A 58 3.17 2.28 -8.24
N ARG A 59 2.95 0.99 -8.03
CA ARG A 59 2.02 0.20 -8.85
C ARG A 59 1.01 -0.48 -7.96
N ILE A 60 -0.24 -0.51 -8.40
CA ILE A 60 -1.27 -1.34 -7.80
C ILE A 60 -1.73 -2.41 -8.82
N VAL A 61 -1.90 -3.63 -8.34
CA VAL A 61 -2.38 -4.77 -9.12
C VAL A 61 -3.51 -5.41 -8.34
N TYR A 62 -4.71 -5.31 -8.89
CA TYR A 62 -5.91 -5.91 -8.31
C TYR A 62 -6.13 -7.33 -8.84
N LYS A 63 -6.37 -8.26 -7.92
CA LYS A 63 -6.75 -9.66 -8.17
C LYS A 63 -7.93 -10.02 -7.29
N GLU A 64 -9.14 -9.64 -7.70
CA GLU A 64 -10.42 -9.94 -7.02
C GLU A 64 -10.48 -9.58 -5.52
N HIS A 65 -9.97 -10.44 -4.64
CA HIS A 65 -9.96 -10.23 -3.19
C HIS A 65 -8.58 -9.85 -2.64
N ASP A 66 -7.55 -10.03 -3.45
CA ASP A 66 -6.17 -9.71 -3.15
C ASP A 66 -5.71 -8.52 -3.98
N THR A 67 -5.16 -7.52 -3.32
CA THR A 67 -4.51 -6.40 -4.01
C THR A 67 -3.05 -6.40 -3.65
N CYS A 68 -2.19 -6.35 -4.66
CA CYS A 68 -0.76 -6.14 -4.48
C CYS A 68 -0.42 -4.71 -4.84
N THR A 69 0.30 -4.01 -3.98
CA THR A 69 0.87 -2.70 -4.27
C THR A 69 2.38 -2.77 -4.11
N SER A 70 3.12 -2.25 -5.08
CA SER A 70 4.57 -2.11 -4.98
C SER A 70 4.95 -0.65 -4.81
N ILE A 71 5.90 -0.38 -3.92
CA ILE A 71 6.47 0.97 -3.71
C ILE A 71 7.98 0.89 -3.67
N CYS A 72 8.66 1.94 -4.16
CA CYS A 72 10.11 2.04 -3.99
C CYS A 72 10.51 2.20 -2.52
N GLN A 73 11.75 1.86 -2.17
CA GLN A 73 12.36 2.20 -0.87
C GLN A 73 13.24 3.46 -0.88
N CYS A 74 13.37 4.13 -2.04
CA CYS A 74 14.26 5.28 -2.22
C CYS A 74 13.94 6.42 -1.24
N VAL A 75 14.97 7.00 -0.62
CA VAL A 75 14.83 8.12 0.32
C VAL A 75 14.21 9.36 -0.33
N GLU A 76 14.49 9.58 -1.62
CA GLU A 76 13.97 10.71 -2.40
C GLU A 76 12.45 10.68 -2.53
N HIS A 77 11.85 9.50 -2.68
CA HIS A 77 10.42 9.31 -2.94
C HIS A 77 9.60 9.01 -1.68
N LYS A 78 10.21 9.12 -0.49
CA LYS A 78 9.58 8.72 0.78
C LYS A 78 8.25 9.41 1.05
N LEU A 79 8.12 10.68 0.65
CA LEU A 79 6.92 11.47 0.90
C LEU A 79 5.80 11.05 -0.04
N GLU A 80 6.11 10.87 -1.32
CA GLU A 80 5.21 10.40 -2.36
C GLU A 80 4.70 8.99 -2.05
N GLN A 81 5.58 8.09 -1.61
CA GLN A 81 5.23 6.74 -1.13
C GLN A 81 4.24 6.82 0.03
N GLY A 82 4.50 7.70 1.01
CA GLY A 82 3.62 7.87 2.16
C GLY A 82 2.24 8.41 1.78
N ILE A 83 2.18 9.36 0.83
CA ILE A 83 0.91 9.87 0.30
C ILE A 83 0.15 8.75 -0.42
N PHE A 84 0.82 8.04 -1.32
CA PHE A 84 0.24 6.94 -2.08
C PHE A 84 -0.33 5.84 -1.16
N LEU A 85 0.44 5.40 -0.17
CA LEU A 85 -0.02 4.42 0.82
C LEU A 85 -1.23 4.92 1.61
N ARG A 86 -1.22 6.19 2.04
CA ARG A 86 -2.36 6.77 2.76
C ARG A 86 -3.63 6.74 1.90
N GLU A 87 -3.55 7.14 0.64
CA GLU A 87 -4.70 7.11 -0.27
C GLU A 87 -5.22 5.68 -0.46
N ILE A 88 -4.32 4.69 -0.59
CA ILE A 88 -4.69 3.26 -0.65
C ILE A 88 -5.40 2.80 0.62
N PHE A 89 -4.85 3.09 1.81
CA PHE A 89 -5.45 2.67 3.07
C PHE A 89 -6.79 3.36 3.33
N GLN A 90 -6.93 4.63 2.95
CA GLN A 90 -8.21 5.33 3.04
C GLN A 90 -9.24 4.76 2.07
N LEU A 91 -8.82 4.34 0.88
CA LEU A 91 -9.68 3.73 -0.12
C LEU A 91 -10.28 2.40 0.34
N PHE A 92 -9.46 1.55 0.96
CA PHE A 92 -9.93 0.26 1.47
C PHE A 92 -10.64 0.41 2.83
N GLY A 93 -10.18 1.37 3.63
CA GLY A 93 -10.76 1.73 4.91
C GLY A 93 -10.81 0.54 5.87
N ASP A 94 -11.91 0.43 6.60
CA ASP A 94 -12.13 -0.61 7.61
C ASP A 94 -12.49 -1.99 7.05
N ARG A 95 -12.44 -2.15 5.73
CA ARG A 95 -12.72 -3.43 5.05
C ARG A 95 -11.50 -4.34 4.98
N LEU A 96 -10.31 -3.81 5.29
CA LEU A 96 -9.06 -4.55 5.21
C LEU A 96 -8.92 -5.51 6.41
N ASP A 97 -9.00 -6.82 6.13
CA ASP A 97 -8.87 -7.90 7.11
C ASP A 97 -7.40 -8.35 7.27
N SER A 98 -6.59 -8.27 6.20
CA SER A 98 -5.22 -8.78 6.18
C SER A 98 -4.26 -7.84 5.46
N LEU A 99 -3.07 -7.67 6.03
CA LEU A 99 -1.99 -6.90 5.45
C LEU A 99 -0.70 -7.74 5.47
N ILE A 100 -0.09 -7.89 4.30
CA ILE A 100 1.24 -8.46 4.14
C ILE A 100 2.16 -7.31 3.72
N VAL A 101 3.30 -7.16 4.37
CA VAL A 101 4.38 -6.27 3.95
C VAL A 101 5.58 -7.16 3.66
N GLU A 102 6.03 -7.18 2.42
CA GLU A 102 7.16 -7.99 1.97
C GLU A 102 8.28 -7.08 1.46
N ASP A 103 9.51 -7.39 1.84
CA ASP A 103 10.69 -6.79 1.22
C ASP A 103 11.34 -7.83 0.31
N SER A 104 10.94 -7.80 -0.96
CA SER A 104 11.41 -8.75 -1.97
C SER A 104 12.91 -8.64 -2.29
N LEU A 105 13.58 -7.58 -1.81
CA LEU A 105 14.93 -7.20 -2.25
C LEU A 105 15.92 -7.03 -1.11
N LEU A 106 15.53 -7.31 0.14
CA LEU A 106 16.43 -7.31 1.29
C LEU A 106 17.71 -8.12 1.00
N TYR A 107 17.60 -9.24 0.27
CA TYR A 107 18.72 -10.09 -0.12
C TYR A 107 19.61 -9.54 -1.26
N LYS A 108 19.10 -8.59 -2.06
CA LYS A 108 19.77 -8.12 -3.28
C LYS A 108 20.46 -6.77 -3.11
N CYS A 109 19.86 -5.87 -2.35
CA CYS A 109 20.35 -4.49 -2.23
C CYS A 109 20.78 -4.13 -0.81
N GLY A 110 20.44 -4.93 0.20
CA GLY A 110 20.75 -4.61 1.61
C GLY A 110 20.14 -3.28 2.08
N GLU A 111 19.16 -2.76 1.34
CA GLU A 111 18.43 -1.58 1.73
C GLU A 111 17.52 -1.95 2.90
N ILE A 112 17.55 -1.10 3.93
CA ILE A 112 16.77 -1.32 5.14
C ILE A 112 15.48 -0.51 4.99
N VAL A 113 14.36 -1.10 5.39
CA VAL A 113 13.05 -0.46 5.33
C VAL A 113 13.08 0.92 6.00
N ASN A 114 12.48 1.90 5.33
CA ASN A 114 12.41 3.25 5.86
C ASN A 114 11.39 3.34 7.01
N ASP A 115 11.83 3.80 8.19
CA ASP A 115 10.96 4.03 9.36
C ASP A 115 9.74 4.87 9.03
N TYR A 116 9.85 5.87 8.15
CA TYR A 116 8.71 6.70 7.74
C TYR A 116 7.65 5.89 6.98
N VAL A 117 8.07 5.01 6.07
CA VAL A 117 7.15 4.16 5.30
C VAL A 117 6.46 3.18 6.24
N MET A 118 7.21 2.53 7.14
CA MET A 118 6.65 1.64 8.16
C MET A 118 5.68 2.38 9.08
N LEU A 119 5.99 3.61 9.48
CA LEU A 119 5.12 4.47 10.26
C LEU A 119 3.80 4.76 9.55
N VAL A 120 3.85 5.11 8.25
CA VAL A 120 2.64 5.34 7.45
C VAL A 120 1.81 4.06 7.37
N ILE A 121 2.43 2.92 7.05
CA ILE A 121 1.73 1.63 6.98
C ILE A 121 1.02 1.33 8.31
N LEU A 122 1.76 1.36 9.42
CA LEU A 122 1.23 1.01 10.73
C LEU A 122 0.21 2.02 11.26
N ARG A 123 0.27 3.28 10.85
CA ARG A 123 -0.66 4.33 11.29
C ARG A 123 -1.92 4.42 10.44
N GLU A 124 -1.82 4.21 9.13
CA GLU A 124 -2.93 4.43 8.21
C GLU A 124 -3.76 3.16 7.96
N CYS A 125 -3.22 1.96 8.20
CA CYS A 125 -4.01 0.73 8.03
C CYS A 125 -5.23 0.66 8.97
N SER A 126 -6.17 -0.25 8.72
CA SER A 126 -7.37 -0.33 9.56
C SER A 126 -7.06 -0.85 10.97
N ASN A 127 -7.78 -0.33 11.98
CA ASN A 127 -7.76 -0.87 13.33
C ASN A 127 -8.48 -2.24 13.44
N TYR A 128 -9.26 -2.62 12.44
CA TYR A 128 -9.98 -3.91 12.38
C TYR A 128 -9.17 -5.05 11.76
N LEU A 129 -7.90 -4.79 11.45
CA LEU A 129 -6.99 -5.76 10.87
C LEU A 129 -6.90 -7.03 11.74
N ARG A 130 -7.11 -8.19 11.12
CA ARG A 130 -7.07 -9.51 11.79
C ARG A 130 -5.74 -10.22 11.58
N SER A 131 -5.05 -9.95 10.48
CA SER A 131 -3.76 -10.53 10.14
C SER A 131 -2.78 -9.45 9.67
N LEU A 132 -1.59 -9.45 10.26
CA LEU A 132 -0.47 -8.60 9.83
C LEU A 132 0.77 -9.49 9.72
N GLN A 133 1.36 -9.48 8.54
CA GLN A 133 2.50 -10.31 8.22
C GLN A 133 3.62 -9.44 7.66
N PHE A 134 4.82 -9.61 8.21
CA PHE A 134 6.05 -9.02 7.71
C PHE A 134 6.92 -10.13 7.14
N ASN A 135 7.16 -10.09 5.82
CA ASN A 135 7.93 -11.08 5.09
C ASN A 135 9.27 -10.50 4.67
N PHE A 136 10.35 -11.09 5.18
CA PHE A 136 11.72 -10.71 4.84
C PHE A 136 12.01 -9.21 5.09
N VAL A 137 11.29 -8.58 6.01
CA VAL A 137 11.46 -7.17 6.36
C VAL A 137 12.51 -7.03 7.45
N ASP A 138 13.58 -6.27 7.19
CA ASP A 138 14.52 -5.86 8.22
C ASP A 138 13.98 -4.66 9.01
N MET A 139 13.72 -4.89 10.29
CA MET A 139 13.19 -3.89 11.23
C MET A 139 14.31 -3.10 11.95
N GLY A 140 15.59 -3.34 11.65
CA GLY A 140 16.72 -2.75 12.38
C GLY A 140 16.79 -1.22 12.36
N SER A 141 16.27 -0.59 11.30
CA SER A 141 16.15 0.87 11.15
C SER A 141 14.83 1.44 11.70
N VAL A 142 13.84 0.59 12.00
CA VAL A 142 12.51 1.00 12.43
C VAL A 142 12.57 1.37 13.91
N LYS A 143 12.11 2.57 14.24
CA LYS A 143 12.16 3.03 15.64
C LYS A 143 11.17 2.25 16.49
N LEU A 144 11.55 2.05 17.76
CA LEU A 144 10.71 1.37 18.75
C LEU A 144 9.34 2.03 18.93
N TRP A 145 9.24 3.35 18.84
CA TRP A 145 7.95 4.04 18.91
C TRP A 145 7.07 3.80 17.68
N THR A 146 7.66 3.53 16.51
CA THR A 146 6.93 3.13 15.31
C THR A 146 6.33 1.74 15.52
N LEU A 147 7.12 0.82 16.07
CA LEU A 147 6.64 -0.52 16.43
C LEU A 147 5.58 -0.49 17.55
N ALA A 148 5.65 0.47 18.48
CA ALA A 148 4.65 0.62 19.54
C ALA A 148 3.23 0.86 18.99
N ILE A 149 3.09 1.33 17.75
CA ILE A 149 1.81 1.49 17.07
C ILE A 149 1.09 0.15 16.89
N LEU A 150 1.82 -0.97 16.87
CA LEU A 150 1.22 -2.31 16.85
C LEU A 150 0.22 -2.54 17.99
N ALA A 151 0.39 -1.85 19.13
CA ALA A 151 -0.54 -1.93 20.26
C ALA A 151 -1.96 -1.44 19.94
N ARG A 152 -2.17 -0.72 18.83
CA ARG A 152 -3.51 -0.23 18.43
C ARG A 152 -4.41 -1.33 17.85
N PHE A 153 -3.84 -2.42 17.35
CA PHE A 153 -4.60 -3.48 16.68
C PHE A 153 -5.22 -4.41 17.72
N VAL A 154 -6.42 -4.07 18.16
CA VAL A 154 -7.14 -4.82 19.22
C VAL A 154 -7.93 -6.03 18.70
N HIS A 155 -8.26 -6.07 17.40
CA HIS A 155 -9.05 -7.14 16.78
C HIS A 155 -8.20 -8.25 16.15
N TYR A 156 -6.94 -8.25 16.52
CA TYR A 156 -5.91 -8.96 15.85
C TYR A 156 -5.87 -10.44 16.23
N ARG A 157 -5.77 -11.32 15.22
CA ARG A 157 -5.77 -12.78 15.42
C ARG A 157 -4.41 -13.42 15.18
N GLN A 158 -3.60 -12.90 14.26
CA GLN A 158 -2.40 -13.58 13.81
C GLN A 158 -1.29 -12.62 13.39
N PHE A 159 -0.16 -12.67 14.12
CA PHE A 159 1.08 -11.91 13.84
C PHE A 159 2.16 -12.85 13.37
N ILE A 160 2.70 -12.53 12.19
CA ILE A 160 3.75 -13.30 11.57
C ILE A 160 4.87 -12.33 11.24
N LEU A 161 6.04 -12.61 11.81
CA LEU A 161 7.28 -11.99 11.40
C LEU A 161 8.16 -13.11 10.81
N ILE A 162 8.25 -13.15 9.49
CA ILE A 162 9.20 -14.01 8.77
C ILE A 162 10.47 -13.19 8.61
N ALA A 163 11.34 -13.26 9.61
CA ALA A 163 12.62 -12.59 9.57
C ALA A 163 13.62 -13.34 8.69
N VAL A 164 14.53 -12.59 8.06
CA VAL A 164 15.74 -13.18 7.48
C VAL A 164 16.67 -13.54 8.62
N VAL A 165 16.94 -14.84 8.79
CA VAL A 165 18.06 -15.28 9.62
C VAL A 165 19.32 -15.00 8.82
N SER A 166 19.92 -13.83 9.05
CA SER A 166 21.27 -13.54 8.58
C SER A 166 22.19 -14.61 9.17
N GLN A 167 22.61 -15.58 8.36
CA GLN A 167 23.77 -16.39 8.71
C GLN A 167 24.94 -15.41 8.77
N MET A 168 25.35 -15.05 9.99
CA MET A 168 26.61 -14.37 10.22
C MET A 168 27.72 -15.29 9.69
N MET A 169 28.31 -14.90 8.56
CA MET A 169 29.57 -15.40 8.07
C MET A 169 30.55 -14.24 8.01
#